data_AF-A0A920G9J8-F1
#
_entry.id   AF-A0A920G9J8-F1
#
_cell.length_a   1.000
_cell.length_b   1.000
_cell.length_c   1.000
_cell.angle_alpha   90.00
_cell.angle_beta   90.00
_cell.angle_gamma   90.00
#
_symmetry.space_group_name_H-M   'P 1'
#
loop_
_entity.id
_entity.type
_entity.pdbx_description
1 polymer ?
#
loop_
_entity_poly.entity_id
_entity_poly.type
_entity_poly.pdbx_seq_one_letter_code
_entity_poly.pdbx_strand_id
1 'polypeptide(L)'
;MGKVKDIGDISIEYHNRHTYSDLGGYVGKLKEINDINFKYNENYSGNVNKGSVGKISEIGNIKIEYFKNYSTNSASGIVGKFKSIKGADNRLLFTS
;
A
#
# COMPACT_ATOMS: atom_id res chain seq x y z
N MET A 1 15.44 -15.45 -8.18
CA MET A 1 16.02 -14.16 -8.64
C MET A 1 16.18 -13.27 -7.42
N GLY A 2 17.34 -12.64 -7.27
CA GLY A 2 17.62 -11.74 -6.14
C GLY A 2 16.86 -10.41 -6.24
N LYS A 3 16.80 -9.68 -5.13
CA LYS A 3 16.31 -8.29 -5.08
C LYS A 3 17.42 -7.37 -4.61
N VAL A 4 17.40 -6.12 -5.06
CA VAL A 4 18.35 -5.10 -4.59
C VAL A 4 18.02 -4.79 -3.14
N LYS A 5 18.97 -5.01 -2.24
CA LYS A 5 18.85 -4.70 -0.81
C LYS A 5 19.46 -3.34 -0.46
N ASP A 6 20.50 -2.92 -1.18
CA ASP A 6 21.24 -1.69 -0.88
C ASP A 6 21.68 -0.99 -2.18
N ILE A 7 21.61 0.35 -2.21
CA ILE A 7 22.16 1.22 -3.27
C ILE A 7 22.90 2.38 -2.59
N GLY A 8 24.22 2.25 -2.43
CA GLY A 8 24.99 3.17 -1.58
C GLY A 8 24.45 3.12 -0.15
N ASP A 9 24.06 4.29 0.39
CA ASP A 9 23.48 4.42 1.73
C ASP A 9 21.95 4.21 1.78
N ILE A 10 21.33 3.82 0.64
CA ILE A 10 19.90 3.51 0.58
C ILE A 10 19.71 2.03 0.90
N SER A 11 19.10 1.73 2.04
CA SER A 11 18.64 0.39 2.40
C SER A 11 17.21 0.14 1.88
N ILE A 12 16.95 -1.07 1.39
CA ILE A 12 15.67 -1.49 0.81
C ILE A 12 15.29 -2.84 1.42
N GLU A 13 14.16 -2.88 2.12
CA GLU A 13 13.57 -4.10 2.64
C GLU A 13 12.29 -4.46 1.86
N TYR A 14 12.04 -5.77 1.73
CA TYR A 14 10.82 -6.30 1.12
C TYR A 14 10.11 -7.21 2.10
N HIS A 15 8.80 -7.30 1.98
CA HIS A 15 8.02 -8.27 2.74
C HIS A 15 8.46 -9.70 2.40
N ASN A 16 8.88 -10.45 3.41
CA ASN A 16 9.09 -11.89 3.31
C ASN A 16 7.75 -12.62 3.14
N ARG A 17 7.81 -13.88 2.69
CA ARG A 17 6.65 -14.76 2.69
C ARG A 17 6.31 -15.12 4.14
N HIS A 18 5.12 -14.70 4.58
CA HIS A 18 4.53 -15.01 5.87
C HIS A 18 3.01 -15.03 5.70
N THR A 19 2.25 -15.65 6.61
CA THR A 19 0.79 -15.82 6.49
C THR A 19 0.05 -14.54 6.10
N TYR A 20 0.36 -13.42 6.78
CA TYR A 20 -0.29 -12.13 6.50
C TYR A 20 0.07 -11.55 5.12
N SER A 21 1.34 -11.60 4.72
CA SER A 21 1.78 -11.07 3.43
C SER A 21 1.32 -11.92 2.26
N ASP A 22 1.18 -13.22 2.46
CA ASP A 22 0.63 -14.17 1.48
C ASP A 22 -0.87 -13.94 1.29
N LEU A 23 -1.65 -13.96 2.39
CA LEU A 23 -3.09 -13.71 2.34
C LEU A 23 -3.44 -12.32 1.81
N GLY A 24 -2.64 -11.31 2.16
CA GLY A 24 -2.82 -9.93 1.70
C GLY A 24 -2.26 -9.64 0.32
N GLY A 25 -1.58 -10.59 -0.34
CA GLY A 25 -1.04 -10.40 -1.68
C GLY A 25 0.05 -9.34 -1.77
N TYR A 26 0.87 -9.20 -0.71
CA TYR A 26 2.00 -8.27 -0.66
C TYR A 26 3.35 -8.94 -0.36
N VAL A 27 3.45 -10.28 -0.49
CA VAL A 27 4.74 -10.98 -0.50
C VAL A 27 5.67 -10.34 -1.53
N GLY A 28 6.85 -9.96 -1.07
CA GLY A 28 7.89 -9.40 -1.91
C GLY A 28 7.69 -7.95 -2.35
N LYS A 29 6.63 -7.26 -1.90
CA LYS A 29 6.52 -5.83 -2.11
C LYS A 29 7.46 -5.07 -1.17
N LEU A 30 7.73 -3.80 -1.48
CA LEU A 30 8.56 -2.92 -0.64
C LEU A 30 7.98 -2.88 0.76
N LYS A 31 8.80 -3.11 1.78
CA LYS A 31 8.43 -2.93 3.17
C LYS A 31 8.97 -1.60 3.68
N GLU A 32 10.19 -1.27 3.31
CA GLU A 32 10.92 -0.14 3.87
C GLU A 32 12.00 0.34 2.91
N ILE A 33 12.19 1.65 2.83
CA ILE A 33 13.36 2.29 2.20
C ILE A 33 13.92 3.29 3.20
N ASN A 34 15.13 3.07 3.72
CA ASN A 34 15.65 3.78 4.89
C ASN A 34 14.56 3.84 5.98
N ASP A 35 14.18 5.02 6.48
CA ASP A 35 13.14 5.15 7.51
C ASP A 35 11.72 5.36 6.95
N ILE A 36 11.48 5.06 5.68
CA ILE A 36 10.16 5.20 5.02
C ILE A 36 9.50 3.82 4.93
N ASN A 37 8.50 3.63 5.79
CA ASN A 37 7.71 2.39 5.82
C ASN A 37 6.62 2.40 4.74
N PHE A 38 6.43 1.25 4.09
CA PHE A 38 5.35 0.98 3.14
C PHE A 38 4.41 -0.05 3.77
N LYS A 39 3.14 0.33 3.96
CA LYS A 39 2.11 -0.58 4.47
C LYS A 39 1.10 -0.90 3.39
N TYR A 40 0.51 -2.08 3.50
CA TYR A 40 -0.50 -2.57 2.56
C TYR A 40 -1.79 -2.92 3.29
N ASN A 41 -2.91 -2.77 2.61
CA ASN A 41 -4.20 -3.23 3.09
C ASN A 41 -4.20 -4.76 3.20
N GLU A 42 -4.26 -5.27 4.43
CA GLU A 42 -4.34 -6.70 4.70
C GLU A 42 -5.67 -7.31 4.24
N ASN A 43 -5.69 -8.64 4.16
CA ASN A 43 -6.89 -9.41 3.82
C ASN A 43 -7.84 -9.54 5.01
N TYR A 44 -8.47 -8.42 5.34
CA TYR A 44 -9.57 -8.31 6.30
C TYR A 44 -10.85 -7.92 5.57
N SER A 45 -12.02 -8.34 6.09
CA SER A 45 -13.34 -8.14 5.46
C SER A 45 -13.59 -6.70 5.00
N GLY A 46 -13.15 -5.71 5.77
CA GLY A 46 -13.28 -4.31 5.39
C GLY A 46 -12.47 -3.89 4.17
N ASN A 47 -11.33 -4.53 3.88
CA ASN A 47 -10.50 -4.25 2.70
C ASN A 47 -10.92 -5.08 1.50
N VAL A 48 -11.37 -6.32 1.73
CA VAL A 48 -12.00 -7.18 0.71
C VAL A 48 -13.22 -6.46 0.13
N ASN A 49 -14.12 -5.99 1.00
CA ASN A 49 -15.32 -5.28 0.58
C ASN A 49 -14.98 -4.00 -0.19
N LYS A 50 -13.86 -3.32 0.11
CA LYS A 50 -13.43 -2.12 -0.63
C LYS A 50 -12.67 -2.42 -1.92
N GLY A 51 -12.37 -3.69 -2.23
CA GLY A 51 -11.51 -4.06 -3.36
C GLY A 51 -10.10 -3.46 -3.24
N SER A 52 -9.58 -3.35 -2.01
CA SER A 52 -8.32 -2.67 -1.72
C SER A 52 -7.24 -3.55 -1.12
N VAL A 53 -7.49 -4.86 -0.94
CA VAL A 53 -6.50 -5.84 -0.45
C VAL A 53 -5.23 -5.78 -1.29
N GLY A 54 -4.07 -5.78 -0.62
CA GLY A 54 -2.75 -5.75 -1.23
C GLY A 54 -2.33 -4.41 -1.83
N LYS A 55 -3.20 -3.38 -1.82
CA LYS A 55 -2.86 -2.01 -2.22
C LYS A 55 -2.16 -1.27 -1.07
N ILE A 56 -1.31 -0.30 -1.40
CA ILE A 56 -0.61 0.51 -0.40
C ILE A 56 -1.63 1.30 0.44
N SER A 57 -1.55 1.19 1.75
CA SER A 57 -2.38 1.95 2.70
C SER A 57 -1.63 3.13 3.31
N GLU A 58 -0.31 3.05 3.40
CA GLU A 58 0.53 4.05 4.03
C GLU A 58 1.94 4.08 3.42
N ILE A 59 2.52 5.27 3.30
CA ILE A 59 3.93 5.50 2.98
C ILE A 59 4.46 6.56 3.94
N GLY A 60 5.38 6.20 4.85
CA GLY A 60 5.82 7.10 5.91
C GLY A 60 4.64 7.65 6.71
N ASN A 61 4.47 8.97 6.73
CA ASN A 61 3.36 9.64 7.43
C ASN A 61 2.10 9.86 6.57
N ILE A 62 2.10 9.35 5.33
CA ILE A 62 1.00 9.52 4.37
C ILE A 62 0.06 8.32 4.39
N LYS A 63 -1.24 8.56 4.56
CA LYS A 63 -2.29 7.55 4.42
C LYS A 63 -2.99 7.66 3.07
N ILE A 64 -3.21 6.51 2.43
CA ILE A 64 -3.91 6.41 1.13
C ILE A 64 -5.28 5.79 1.35
N GLU A 65 -6.33 6.48 0.89
CA GLU A 65 -7.70 5.99 0.93
C GLU A 65 -8.19 5.55 -0.44
N TYR A 66 -9.05 4.53 -0.43
CA TYR A 66 -9.71 3.97 -1.61
C TYR A 66 -11.23 4.10 -1.48
N PHE A 67 -11.92 4.22 -2.62
CA PHE A 67 -13.39 4.24 -2.64
C PHE A 67 -13.96 2.92 -2.13
N LYS A 68 -14.88 3.03 -1.16
CA LYS A 68 -15.56 1.88 -0.56
C LYS A 68 -16.64 1.33 -1.49
N ASN A 69 -17.03 0.07 -1.29
CA ASN A 69 -18.16 -0.53 -1.97
C ASN A 69 -19.49 -0.04 -1.36
N TYR A 70 -19.93 1.10 -1.86
CA TYR A 70 -21.28 1.61 -1.71
C TYR A 70 -21.98 1.49 -3.06
N SER A 71 -23.30 1.34 -3.08
CA SER A 71 -24.09 1.16 -4.31
C SER A 71 -23.77 2.22 -5.37
N THR A 72 -23.63 3.49 -4.96
CA THR A 72 -23.26 4.60 -5.84
C THR A 72 -21.85 4.44 -6.43
N ASN A 73 -20.85 4.09 -5.62
CA ASN A 73 -19.49 3.88 -6.10
C ASN A 73 -19.38 2.65 -7.03
N SER A 74 -20.17 1.61 -6.75
CA SER A 74 -20.26 0.40 -7.57
C SER A 74 -20.91 0.70 -8.91
N ALA A 75 -22.02 1.45 -8.91
CA ALA A 75 -22.67 1.92 -10.14
C ALA A 75 -21.73 2.81 -10.98
N SER A 76 -20.89 3.63 -10.34
CA SER A 76 -19.89 4.45 -11.01
C SER A 76 -18.60 3.70 -11.39
N GLY A 77 -18.47 2.41 -11.04
CA GLY A 77 -17.27 1.62 -11.33
C GLY A 77 -15.99 2.15 -10.70
N ILE A 78 -16.07 2.78 -9.52
CA ILE A 78 -14.92 3.40 -8.83
C ILE A 78 -14.46 2.67 -7.57
N VAL A 79 -15.13 1.59 -7.15
CA VAL A 79 -14.74 0.80 -5.98
C VAL A 79 -13.27 0.38 -6.06
N GLY A 80 -12.54 0.58 -4.96
CA GLY A 80 -11.12 0.26 -4.88
C GLY A 80 -10.20 1.21 -5.66
N LYS A 81 -10.71 2.20 -6.40
CA LYS A 81 -9.87 3.24 -7.01
C LYS A 81 -9.36 4.20 -5.94
N PHE A 82 -8.23 4.83 -6.24
CA PHE A 82 -7.64 5.89 -5.42
C PHE A 82 -8.70 6.96 -5.14
N LYS A 83 -8.82 7.37 -3.88
CA LYS A 83 -9.76 8.40 -3.45
C LYS A 83 -9.03 9.65 -2.98
N SER A 84 -8.10 9.49 -2.05
CA SER A 84 -7.41 10.61 -1.44
C SER A 84 -6.14 10.18 -0.71
N ILE A 85 -5.31 11.18 -0.45
CA ILE A 85 -4.17 11.12 0.45
C ILE A 85 -4.49 11.99 1.67
N LYS A 86 -4.04 11.55 2.85
CA LYS A 86 -4.07 12.33 4.08
C LYS A 86 -2.70 12.32 4.75
N GLY A 87 -2.33 13.43 5.37
CA GLY A 87 -1.03 13.63 6.00
C GLY A 87 -0.02 14.36 5.11
N ALA A 88 1.19 14.51 5.62
CA ALA A 88 2.33 15.07 4.89
C ALA A 88 3.61 14.32 5.32
N ASP A 89 4.53 14.11 4.37
CA ASP A 89 5.88 13.59 4.64
C ASP A 89 6.84 14.32 3.69
N ASN A 90 7.76 15.11 4.25
CA ASN A 90 8.66 15.98 3.47
C ASN A 90 9.66 15.21 2.60
N ARG A 91 9.76 13.89 2.80
CA ARG A 91 10.62 13.01 2.00
C ARG A 91 9.92 12.54 0.72
N LEU A 92 8.62 12.81 0.55
CA LEU A 92 7.80 12.33 -0.57
C LEU A 92 7.42 13.47 -1.52
N LEU A 93 7.54 13.22 -2.82
CA LEU A 93 7.11 14.12 -3.89
C LEU A 93 5.84 13.57 -4.55
N PHE A 94 4.82 14.41 -4.72
CA PHE A 94 3.59 14.08 -5.43
C PHE A 94 3.51 14.84 -6.75
N THR A 95 3.20 14.15 -7.84
CA THR A 95 3.07 14.73 -9.19
C THR A 95 1.70 14.38 -9.77
N SER A 96 1.13 15.27 -10.59
CA SER A 96 -0.14 15.08 -11.31
C SER A 96 0.06 14.47 -12.69
#